data_AF-A0A2G2LNB2-F1
#
_entry.id   AF-A0A2G2LNB2-F1
#
_cell.length_a   1.000
_cell.length_b   1.000
_cell.length_c   1.000
_cell.angle_alpha   90.00
_cell.angle_beta   90.00
_cell.angle_gamma   90.00
#
_symmetry.space_group_name_H-M   'P 1'
#
loop_
_entity.id
_entity.type
_entity.pdbx_description
1 polymer ?
#
loop_
_entity_poly.entity_id
_entity_poly.type
_entity_poly.pdbx_seq_one_letter_code
_entity_poly.pdbx_strand_id
1 'polypeptide(L)'
;MRITAAMLAIISGWYIFQRLTAGNAYASALQQPTTFLGFDIPDFNRGDTMPELRYFTAAEFGEWWPLMSTDFLTKLDEFRHRLGVPVRISPATGSLGRESGLDTSQHNVDMWGEVRAGDVMFIGVDLETAYKVAKEVGFTGIGAYPDWKPTQGMHLDVRQAPLALWSGILESGKQVYKSIQQAFV
;
A
#
# COMPACT_ATOMS: atom_id res chain seq x y z
N MET A 1 -13.85 24.91 -17.43
CA MET A 1 -14.39 23.58 -17.73
C MET A 1 -15.52 23.31 -16.74
N ARG A 2 -16.78 23.26 -17.17
CA ARG A 2 -17.94 23.07 -16.28
C ARG A 2 -18.27 21.58 -16.23
N ILE A 3 -17.94 20.92 -15.12
CA ILE A 3 -18.38 19.54 -14.87
C ILE A 3 -19.86 19.61 -14.50
N THR A 4 -20.71 18.92 -15.27
CA THR A 4 -22.15 18.90 -15.04
C THR A 4 -22.51 17.94 -13.92
N ALA A 5 -23.60 18.21 -13.20
CA ALA A 5 -24.07 17.40 -12.07
C ALA A 5 -24.29 15.91 -12.41
N ALA A 6 -24.50 15.59 -13.70
CA ALA A 6 -24.63 14.22 -14.18
C ALA A 6 -23.33 13.39 -14.08
N MET A 7 -22.14 14.00 -14.23
CA MET A 7 -20.86 13.28 -14.06
C MET A 7 -20.57 12.98 -12.59
N LEU A 8 -20.95 13.88 -11.69
CA LEU A 8 -20.80 13.67 -10.23
C LEU A 8 -21.67 12.49 -9.75
N ALA A 9 -22.87 12.31 -10.30
CA ALA A 9 -23.77 11.20 -9.94
C ALA A 9 -23.26 9.83 -10.41
N ILE A 10 -22.58 9.76 -11.56
CA ILE A 10 -22.02 8.49 -12.09
C ILE A 10 -20.78 8.07 -11.29
N ILE A 11 -19.91 9.02 -10.94
CA ILE A 11 -18.70 8.74 -10.13
C ILE A 11 -19.09 8.31 -8.72
N SER A 12 -20.06 8.98 -8.10
CA SER A 12 -20.54 8.61 -6.76
C SER A 12 -21.37 7.32 -6.77
N GLY A 13 -22.17 7.06 -7.80
CA GLY A 13 -22.89 5.79 -7.97
C GLY A 13 -21.96 4.58 -8.16
N TRP A 14 -20.91 4.73 -8.97
CA TRP A 14 -19.88 3.69 -9.14
C TRP A 14 -19.08 3.45 -7.86
N TYR A 15 -18.71 4.53 -7.15
CA TYR A 15 -18.01 4.47 -5.86
C TYR A 15 -18.84 3.79 -4.75
N ILE A 16 -20.16 4.03 -4.71
CA ILE A 16 -21.07 3.37 -3.76
C ILE A 16 -21.32 1.91 -4.17
N PHE A 17 -21.42 1.60 -5.46
CA PHE A 17 -21.56 0.23 -5.94
C PHE A 17 -20.34 -0.63 -5.60
N GLN A 18 -19.12 -0.12 -5.82
CA GLN A 18 -17.89 -0.81 -5.41
C GLN A 18 -17.83 -1.05 -3.89
N ARG A 19 -18.32 -0.11 -3.07
CA ARG A 19 -18.41 -0.26 -1.60
C ARG A 19 -19.38 -1.36 -1.16
N LEU A 20 -20.46 -1.58 -1.89
CA LEU A 20 -21.51 -2.55 -1.54
C LEU A 20 -21.21 -3.97 -2.03
N THR A 21 -20.47 -4.12 -3.12
CA THR A 21 -20.19 -5.44 -3.72
C THR A 21 -18.87 -6.05 -3.24
N ALA A 22 -17.85 -5.24 -2.92
CA ALA A 22 -16.55 -5.75 -2.46
C ALA A 22 -16.60 -6.42 -1.08
N GLY A 23 -17.60 -6.11 -0.24
CA GLY A 23 -17.73 -6.69 1.11
C GLY A 23 -18.23 -8.14 1.14
N ASN A 24 -18.88 -8.65 0.08
CA ASN A 24 -19.58 -9.93 0.12
C ASN A 24 -18.87 -11.09 -0.59
N ALA A 25 -17.93 -10.83 -1.50
CA ALA A 25 -17.26 -11.92 -2.23
C ALA A 25 -16.22 -12.67 -1.37
N TYR A 26 -15.58 -11.97 -0.41
CA TYR A 26 -14.53 -12.55 0.44
C TYR A 26 -15.07 -13.41 1.59
N ALA A 27 -16.31 -13.18 2.06
CA ALA A 27 -16.90 -13.96 3.14
C ALA A 27 -17.23 -15.41 2.74
N SER A 28 -17.45 -15.66 1.45
CA SER A 28 -17.79 -16.98 0.90
C SER A 28 -16.58 -17.87 0.58
N ALA A 29 -15.37 -17.32 0.52
CA ALA A 29 -14.15 -18.09 0.23
C ALA A 29 -13.57 -18.81 1.47
N LEU A 30 -14.06 -18.46 2.67
CA LEU A 30 -13.57 -18.96 3.97
C LEU A 30 -14.26 -20.25 4.46
N GLN A 31 -15.03 -20.93 3.61
CA GLN A 31 -15.74 -22.17 3.95
C GLN A 31 -15.15 -23.39 3.24
N GLN A 32 -13.83 -23.58 3.28
CA GLN A 32 -13.21 -24.84 2.86
C GLN A 32 -13.08 -25.79 4.07
N PRO A 33 -13.36 -27.09 3.91
CA PRO A 33 -13.24 -28.06 5.00
C PRO A 33 -11.78 -28.22 5.46
N THR A 34 -11.55 -28.13 6.77
CA THR A 34 -10.23 -28.18 7.43
C THR A 34 -9.60 -29.58 7.50
N THR A 35 -10.13 -30.55 6.74
CA THR A 35 -9.67 -31.94 6.79
C THR A 35 -9.49 -32.50 5.39
N PHE A 36 -8.26 -32.92 5.05
CA PHE A 36 -7.98 -33.77 3.90
C PHE A 36 -7.37 -35.07 4.40
N LEU A 37 -8.03 -36.19 4.14
CA LEU A 37 -7.56 -37.55 4.50
C LEU A 37 -7.26 -37.77 5.99
N GLY A 38 -7.98 -37.11 6.90
CA GLY A 38 -7.84 -37.33 8.35
C GLY A 38 -6.55 -36.77 8.97
N PHE A 39 -5.79 -35.96 8.22
CA PHE A 39 -4.75 -35.11 8.77
C PHE A 39 -5.33 -33.72 9.00
N ASP A 40 -5.12 -33.18 10.20
CA ASP A 40 -5.31 -31.76 10.47
C ASP A 40 -4.32 -31.01 9.59
N ILE A 41 -4.82 -30.39 8.52
CA ILE A 41 -4.03 -29.38 7.81
C ILE A 41 -3.93 -28.22 8.80
N PRO A 42 -2.71 -27.78 9.20
CA PRO A 42 -2.59 -26.60 10.04
C PRO A 42 -3.42 -25.51 9.40
N ASP A 43 -4.30 -24.95 10.21
CA ASP A 43 -5.31 -24.03 9.74
C ASP A 43 -4.64 -22.82 9.09
N PHE A 44 -4.53 -22.84 7.76
CA PHE A 44 -4.16 -21.69 6.95
C PHE A 44 -5.40 -20.81 6.70
N ASN A 45 -6.49 -20.98 7.46
CA ASN A 45 -7.35 -19.83 7.73
C ASN A 45 -6.47 -18.80 8.43
N ARG A 46 -5.94 -17.85 7.66
CA ARG A 46 -5.72 -16.48 8.14
C ARG A 46 -7.10 -15.92 8.52
N GLY A 47 -7.66 -16.44 9.60
CA GLY A 47 -8.72 -15.85 10.39
C GLY A 47 -8.16 -14.75 11.30
N ASP A 48 -6.90 -14.35 11.10
CA ASP A 48 -6.36 -13.09 11.61
C ASP A 48 -7.21 -11.97 11.02
N THR A 49 -8.17 -11.53 11.81
CA THR A 49 -8.93 -10.32 11.54
C THR A 49 -7.95 -9.21 11.20
N MET A 50 -8.17 -8.55 10.06
CA MET A 50 -7.38 -7.39 9.64
C MET A 50 -7.20 -6.42 10.82
N PRO A 51 -6.01 -5.84 11.02
CA PRO A 51 -5.74 -5.01 12.18
C PRO A 51 -6.67 -3.79 12.22
N GLU A 52 -7.10 -3.41 13.43
CA GLU A 52 -7.75 -2.11 13.64
C GLU A 52 -6.69 -1.00 13.55
N LEU A 53 -6.84 -0.12 12.57
CA LEU A 53 -5.89 0.98 12.30
C LEU A 53 -6.45 2.30 12.84
N ARG A 54 -5.59 3.16 13.39
CA ARG A 54 -5.98 4.47 13.94
C ARG A 54 -6.39 5.46 12.84
N TYR A 55 -5.72 5.38 11.69
CA TYR A 55 -5.74 6.44 10.69
C TYR A 55 -6.24 6.01 9.31
N PHE A 56 -6.22 4.72 9.04
CA PHE A 56 -6.56 4.17 7.74
C PHE A 56 -7.81 3.29 7.79
N THR A 57 -8.53 3.27 6.69
CA THR A 57 -9.72 2.45 6.49
C THR A 57 -9.52 1.46 5.35
N ALA A 58 -10.25 0.35 5.38
CA ALA A 58 -10.22 -0.64 4.30
C ALA A 58 -10.42 -0.03 2.90
N ALA A 59 -11.26 1.00 2.81
CA ALA A 59 -11.58 1.64 1.54
C ALA A 59 -10.42 2.41 0.91
N GLU A 60 -9.40 2.80 1.68
CA GLU A 60 -8.19 3.42 1.14
C GLU A 60 -7.29 2.43 0.42
N PHE A 61 -7.45 1.14 0.71
CA PHE A 61 -6.71 0.06 0.06
C PHE A 61 -7.53 -0.66 -1.03
N GLY A 62 -8.84 -0.42 -1.08
CA GLY A 62 -9.72 -0.95 -2.11
C GLY A 62 -9.74 -2.48 -2.14
N GLU A 63 -9.62 -3.05 -3.34
CA GLU A 63 -9.60 -4.50 -3.54
C GLU A 63 -8.39 -5.20 -2.91
N TRP A 64 -7.31 -4.44 -2.65
CA TRP A 64 -6.10 -4.99 -2.04
C TRP A 64 -6.23 -5.19 -0.54
N TRP A 65 -7.19 -4.54 0.13
CA TRP A 65 -7.37 -4.61 1.58
C TRP A 65 -7.24 -6.03 2.17
N PRO A 66 -8.02 -7.03 1.74
CA PRO A 66 -7.94 -8.40 2.29
C PRO A 66 -6.62 -9.13 1.97
N LEU A 67 -5.82 -8.58 1.06
CA LEU A 67 -4.53 -9.13 0.63
C LEU A 67 -3.36 -8.31 1.19
N MET A 68 -3.60 -7.22 1.92
CA MET A 68 -2.52 -6.42 2.50
C MET A 68 -1.82 -7.19 3.62
N SER A 69 -0.50 -7.09 3.66
CA SER A 69 0.28 -7.60 4.78
C SER A 69 -0.05 -6.85 6.07
N THR A 70 -0.40 -7.57 7.14
CA THR A 70 -0.67 -7.01 8.48
C THR A 70 0.53 -6.20 9.00
N ASP A 71 1.76 -6.65 8.75
CA ASP A 71 2.98 -5.94 9.16
C ASP A 71 3.10 -4.59 8.42
N PHE A 72 2.85 -4.59 7.10
CA PHE A 72 2.84 -3.36 6.32
C PHE A 72 1.78 -2.37 6.83
N LEU A 73 0.55 -2.83 7.06
CA LEU A 73 -0.54 -1.98 7.53
C LEU A 73 -0.25 -1.36 8.90
N THR A 74 0.23 -2.17 9.84
CA THR A 74 0.55 -1.71 11.20
C THR A 74 1.68 -0.69 11.18
N LYS A 75 2.73 -0.92 10.38
CA LYS A 75 3.84 0.04 10.20
C LYS A 75 3.39 1.30 9.49
N LEU A 76 2.52 1.20 8.48
CA LEU A 76 2.01 2.38 7.78
C LEU A 76 1.18 3.28 8.72
N ASP A 77 0.36 2.68 9.58
CA ASP A 77 -0.42 3.39 10.58
C ASP A 77 0.49 4.07 11.63
N GLU A 78 1.53 3.38 12.10
CA GLU A 78 2.53 3.95 13.02
C GLU A 78 3.39 5.03 12.35
N PHE A 79 3.71 4.88 11.08
CA PHE A 79 4.39 5.89 10.29
C PHE A 79 3.57 7.18 10.22
N ARG A 80 2.28 7.09 9.89
CA ARG A 80 1.38 8.26 9.88
C ARG A 80 1.27 8.87 11.27
N HIS A 81 1.19 8.06 12.33
CA HIS A 81 1.17 8.54 13.70
C HIS A 81 2.40 9.40 14.03
N ARG A 82 3.60 8.86 13.77
CA ARG A 82 4.88 9.52 14.12
C ARG A 82 5.22 10.69 13.23
N LEU A 83 4.82 10.64 11.96
CA LEU A 83 5.05 11.74 11.02
C LEU A 83 4.23 12.99 11.38
N GLY A 84 3.11 12.82 12.10
CA GLY A 84 2.29 13.93 12.61
C GLY A 84 1.48 14.67 11.53
N VAL A 85 1.53 14.21 10.28
CA VAL A 85 0.76 14.77 9.15
C VAL A 85 -0.03 13.68 8.43
N PRO A 86 -1.10 14.03 7.68
CA PRO A 86 -1.82 13.06 6.87
C PRO A 86 -0.91 12.36 5.84
N VAL A 87 -0.97 11.03 5.84
CA VAL A 87 -0.35 10.16 4.83
C VAL A 87 -1.47 9.53 4.02
N ARG A 88 -1.35 9.58 2.69
CA ARG A 88 -2.35 9.05 1.74
C ARG A 88 -1.69 8.04 0.82
N ILE A 89 -2.45 7.05 0.38
CA ILE A 89 -2.02 6.17 -0.71
C ILE A 89 -1.92 6.99 -2.00
N SER A 90 -0.85 6.78 -2.77
CA SER A 90 -0.65 7.39 -4.08
C SER A 90 -1.81 7.02 -5.02
N PRO A 91 -2.36 7.99 -5.78
CA PRO A 91 -3.44 7.72 -6.72
C PRO A 91 -2.96 7.02 -8.01
N ALA A 92 -1.66 6.80 -8.17
CA ALA A 92 -1.12 6.12 -9.33
C ALA A 92 -1.59 4.66 -9.40
N THR A 93 -1.91 4.19 -10.60
CA THR A 93 -2.21 2.77 -10.82
C THR A 93 -1.01 1.91 -10.40
N GLY A 94 -1.24 0.89 -9.57
CA GLY A 94 -0.21 0.00 -9.07
C GLY A 94 0.56 0.52 -7.84
N SER A 95 0.07 1.57 -7.19
CA SER A 95 0.60 2.07 -5.91
C SER A 95 0.45 1.11 -4.74
N LEU A 96 -0.46 0.13 -4.83
CA LEU A 96 -0.69 -0.92 -3.83
C LEU A 96 -0.35 -2.30 -4.39
N GLY A 97 -1.31 -3.14 -4.71
CA GLY A 97 -1.02 -4.46 -5.26
C GLY A 97 -0.87 -4.46 -6.78
N ARG A 98 -0.30 -5.55 -7.27
CA ARG A 98 -0.35 -5.98 -8.66
C ARG A 98 -0.27 -7.50 -8.74
N GLU A 99 -0.81 -8.03 -9.82
CA GLU A 99 -0.60 -9.43 -10.24
C GLU A 99 0.46 -9.40 -11.34
N SER A 100 1.59 -10.04 -11.11
CA SER A 100 2.77 -9.95 -11.99
C SER A 100 3.56 -11.26 -12.06
N GLY A 101 2.92 -12.39 -11.74
CA GLY A 101 3.53 -13.71 -11.82
C GLY A 101 4.74 -13.84 -10.91
N LEU A 102 5.90 -14.17 -11.48
CA LEU A 102 7.14 -14.42 -10.72
C LEU A 102 7.99 -13.16 -10.47
N ASP A 103 7.46 -11.95 -10.75
CA ASP A 103 8.15 -10.70 -10.45
C ASP A 103 8.37 -10.54 -8.93
N THR A 104 9.55 -10.08 -8.53
CA THR A 104 9.94 -9.99 -7.11
C THR A 104 9.59 -8.67 -6.44
N SER A 105 8.85 -7.78 -7.12
CA SER A 105 8.31 -6.56 -6.53
C SER A 105 7.49 -6.87 -5.28
N GLN A 106 7.64 -6.05 -4.25
CA GLN A 106 6.88 -6.20 -3.01
C GLN A 106 5.40 -5.80 -3.15
N HIS A 107 5.02 -5.21 -4.29
CA HIS A 107 3.63 -5.01 -4.67
C HIS A 107 2.97 -6.30 -5.21
N ASN A 108 3.74 -7.33 -5.59
CA ASN A 108 3.24 -8.49 -6.33
C ASN A 108 2.58 -9.54 -5.42
N VAL A 109 1.25 -9.66 -5.48
CA VAL A 109 0.52 -10.64 -4.66
C VAL A 109 0.77 -12.09 -5.10
N ASP A 110 1.01 -12.33 -6.39
CA ASP A 110 1.24 -13.68 -6.92
C ASP A 110 2.49 -14.32 -6.32
N MET A 111 3.53 -13.50 -6.11
CA MET A 111 4.83 -13.95 -5.60
C MET A 111 4.83 -14.14 -4.08
N TRP A 112 4.08 -13.30 -3.35
CA TRP A 112 4.20 -13.22 -1.88
C TRP A 112 2.97 -13.72 -1.13
N GLY A 113 1.85 -13.95 -1.82
CA GLY A 113 0.55 -14.27 -1.22
C GLY A 113 -0.11 -13.09 -0.49
N GLU A 114 0.50 -11.90 -0.56
CA GLU A 114 0.04 -10.66 0.06
C GLU A 114 0.74 -9.45 -0.57
N VAL A 115 0.14 -8.27 -0.44
CA VAL A 115 0.75 -6.99 -0.82
C VAL A 115 1.59 -6.49 0.34
N ARG A 116 2.91 -6.36 0.11
CA ARG A 116 3.89 -5.97 1.13
C ARG A 116 4.40 -4.54 0.99
N ALA A 117 3.89 -3.81 0.00
CA ALA A 117 4.35 -2.47 -0.33
C ALA A 117 3.19 -1.51 -0.58
N GLY A 118 3.49 -0.23 -0.43
CA GLY A 118 2.60 0.85 -0.82
C GLY A 118 3.38 2.11 -1.14
N ASP A 119 2.93 2.79 -2.19
CA ASP A 119 3.40 4.12 -2.55
C ASP A 119 2.50 5.14 -1.83
N VAL A 120 3.10 6.00 -1.02
CA VAL A 120 2.41 6.95 -0.16
C VAL A 120 2.86 8.38 -0.44
N MET A 121 1.97 9.32 -0.15
CA MET A 121 2.14 10.74 -0.38
C MET A 121 1.72 11.53 0.86
N PHE A 122 2.38 12.66 1.11
CA PHE A 122 2.14 13.50 2.28
C PHE A 122 2.48 14.97 1.98
N ILE A 123 1.92 15.87 2.79
CA ILE A 123 2.13 17.32 2.73
C ILE A 123 2.48 17.81 4.13
N GLY A 124 3.32 18.84 4.23
CA GLY A 124 3.62 19.53 5.49
C GLY A 124 4.87 19.04 6.20
N VAL A 125 5.61 18.11 5.59
CA VAL A 125 6.89 17.59 6.08
C VAL A 125 7.82 17.34 4.89
N ASP A 126 9.13 17.52 5.08
CA ASP A 126 10.13 17.22 4.07
C ASP A 126 10.41 15.71 3.96
N LEU A 127 10.96 15.28 2.81
CA LEU A 127 11.24 13.87 2.53
C LEU A 127 12.30 13.26 3.45
N GLU A 128 13.26 14.04 3.94
CA GLU A 128 14.32 13.53 4.81
C GLU A 128 13.76 13.16 6.18
N THR A 129 12.90 14.02 6.74
CA THR A 129 12.16 13.76 7.97
C THR A 129 11.27 12.53 7.81
N ALA A 130 10.52 12.42 6.72
CA ALA A 130 9.69 11.24 6.45
C ALA A 130 10.54 9.96 6.33
N TYR A 131 11.69 10.02 5.66
CA TYR A 131 12.63 8.91 5.58
C TYR A 131 13.12 8.44 6.95
N LYS A 132 13.50 9.37 7.83
CA LYS A 132 13.94 9.04 9.20
C LYS A 132 12.85 8.28 9.96
N VAL A 133 11.62 8.79 9.91
CA VAL A 133 10.46 8.15 10.57
C VAL A 133 10.20 6.77 9.96
N ALA A 134 10.19 6.62 8.64
CA ALA A 134 9.98 5.33 7.98
C ALA A 134 11.02 4.28 8.41
N LYS A 135 12.28 4.69 8.52
CA LYS A 135 13.36 3.83 8.99
C LYS A 135 13.20 3.44 10.46
N GLU A 136 12.82 4.39 11.33
CA GLU A 136 12.59 4.14 12.75
C GLU A 136 11.39 3.22 13.03
N VAL A 137 10.36 3.29 12.19
CA VAL A 137 9.20 2.39 12.22
C VAL A 137 9.55 0.97 11.77
N GLY A 138 10.67 0.81 11.05
CA GLY A 138 11.17 -0.51 10.63
C GLY A 138 10.67 -0.96 9.26
N PHE A 139 10.42 -0.02 8.34
CA PHE A 139 10.34 -0.35 6.92
C PHE A 139 11.72 -0.80 6.40
N THR A 140 11.73 -1.82 5.54
CA THR A 140 12.96 -2.46 5.04
C THR A 140 13.22 -2.19 3.57
N GLY A 141 12.23 -1.74 2.81
CA GLY A 141 12.45 -1.06 1.54
C GLY A 141 11.87 0.35 1.59
N ILE A 142 12.72 1.33 1.27
CA ILE A 142 12.38 2.75 1.34
C ILE A 142 12.88 3.45 0.08
N GLY A 143 11.94 3.91 -0.73
CA GLY A 143 12.19 4.74 -1.91
C GLY A 143 11.69 6.17 -1.69
N ALA A 144 12.50 7.19 -1.96
CA ALA A 144 12.07 8.59 -1.90
C ALA A 144 11.85 9.21 -3.28
N TYR A 145 10.75 9.92 -3.46
CA TYR A 145 10.31 10.45 -4.76
C TYR A 145 9.87 11.92 -4.63
N PRO A 146 10.79 12.89 -4.80
CA PRO A 146 10.48 14.31 -4.67
C PRO A 146 9.57 14.83 -5.78
N ASP A 147 9.66 14.24 -6.97
CA ASP A 147 8.98 14.73 -8.18
C ASP A 147 7.60 14.12 -8.42
N TRP A 148 7.17 13.20 -7.56
CA TRP A 148 5.84 12.59 -7.65
C TRP A 148 4.73 13.64 -7.59
N LYS A 149 3.58 13.28 -8.18
CA LYS A 149 2.39 14.12 -8.26
C LYS A 149 1.19 13.36 -7.70
N PRO A 150 0.27 14.02 -6.97
CA PRO A 150 0.18 15.48 -6.76
C PRO A 150 1.23 16.08 -5.83
N THR A 151 1.90 15.26 -5.02
CA THR A 151 2.92 15.70 -4.05
C THR A 151 4.08 14.72 -4.04
N GLN A 152 5.18 15.13 -3.41
CA GLN A 152 6.25 14.19 -3.06
C GLN A 152 5.70 13.00 -2.26
N GLY A 153 6.43 11.91 -2.30
CA GLY A 153 6.03 10.69 -1.63
C GLY A 153 7.16 9.69 -1.49
N MET A 154 6.79 8.53 -0.97
CA MET A 154 7.71 7.45 -0.70
C MET A 154 7.11 6.12 -1.12
N HIS A 155 7.96 5.24 -1.63
CA HIS A 155 7.68 3.81 -1.64
C HIS A 155 8.08 3.24 -0.28
N LEU A 156 7.22 2.44 0.32
CA LEU A 156 7.47 1.75 1.58
C LEU A 156 7.14 0.27 1.43
N ASP A 157 7.99 -0.62 1.95
CA ASP A 157 7.71 -2.05 1.99
C ASP A 157 8.37 -2.77 3.19
N VAL A 158 7.89 -3.98 3.45
CA VAL A 158 8.29 -4.85 4.58
C VAL A 158 9.04 -6.11 4.13
N ARG A 159 9.84 -6.03 3.06
CA ARG A 159 10.65 -7.17 2.57
C ARG A 159 11.48 -7.83 3.67
N GLN A 160 11.61 -9.15 3.60
CA GLN A 160 12.52 -9.94 4.44
C GLN A 160 13.93 -9.96 3.83
N ALA A 161 14.54 -8.78 3.72
CA ALA A 161 15.86 -8.60 3.13
C ALA A 161 16.63 -7.48 3.85
N PRO A 162 17.94 -7.32 3.61
CA PRO A 162 18.66 -6.14 4.08
C PRO A 162 17.97 -4.85 3.63
N LEU A 163 18.15 -3.79 4.43
CA LEU A 163 17.57 -2.48 4.17
C LEU A 163 17.90 -2.00 2.74
N ALA A 164 16.87 -1.84 1.92
CA ALA A 164 16.95 -1.38 0.55
C ALA A 164 16.56 0.10 0.49
N LEU A 165 17.48 0.95 0.02
CA LEU A 165 17.30 2.40 -0.02
C LEU A 165 17.55 2.93 -1.42
N TRP A 166 16.64 3.72 -1.96
CA TRP A 166 16.79 4.34 -3.27
C TRP A 166 16.00 5.64 -3.39
N SER A 167 16.25 6.41 -4.44
CA SER A 167 15.41 7.53 -4.85
C SER A 167 15.00 7.40 -6.30
N GLY A 168 13.85 7.98 -6.67
CA GLY A 168 13.45 8.19 -8.06
C GLY A 168 13.29 9.68 -8.33
N ILE A 169 14.20 10.24 -9.12
CA ILE A 169 14.28 11.68 -9.41
C ILE A 169 13.98 11.91 -10.89
N LEU A 170 13.27 12.99 -11.20
CA LEU A 170 12.96 13.37 -12.57
C LEU A 170 14.13 14.12 -13.21
N GLU A 171 14.83 13.48 -14.14
CA GLU A 171 15.89 14.09 -14.95
C GLU A 171 15.50 14.10 -16.42
N SER A 172 15.49 15.28 -17.04
CA SER A 172 15.11 15.44 -18.46
C SER A 172 13.76 14.77 -18.81
N GLY A 173 12.79 14.84 -17.89
CA GLY A 173 11.46 14.26 -18.07
C GLY A 173 11.39 12.74 -17.87
N LYS A 174 12.45 12.08 -17.40
CA LYS A 174 12.49 10.64 -17.10
C LYS A 174 12.83 10.40 -15.64
N GLN A 175 12.18 9.42 -15.03
CA GLN A 175 12.56 8.99 -13.69
C GLN A 175 13.87 8.20 -13.75
N VAL A 176 14.85 8.64 -12.97
CA VAL A 176 16.17 8.01 -12.83
C VAL A 176 16.32 7.55 -11.39
N TYR A 177 16.76 6.30 -11.21
CA TYR A 177 16.96 5.71 -9.88
C TYR A 177 18.36 6.00 -9.35
N LYS A 178 18.43 6.51 -8.12
CA LYS A 178 19.68 6.93 -7.49
C LYS A 178 19.73 6.55 -6.01
N SER A 179 20.80 6.97 -5.32
CA SER A 179 20.89 6.81 -3.87
C SER A 179 19.84 7.65 -3.14
N ILE A 180 19.36 7.17 -2.00
CA ILE A 180 18.32 7.84 -1.20
C ILE A 180 18.68 9.31 -0.87
N GLN A 181 19.96 9.62 -0.64
CA GLN A 181 20.42 10.97 -0.31
C GLN A 181 20.13 12.01 -1.40
N GLN A 182 20.04 11.59 -2.66
CA GLN A 182 19.78 12.52 -3.76
C GLN A 182 18.32 13.00 -3.80
N ALA A 183 17.42 12.39 -3.02
CA ALA A 183 16.05 12.88 -2.89
C ALA A 183 15.89 14.07 -1.91
N PHE A 184 16.94 14.42 -1.16
CA PHE A 184 16.87 15.39 -0.05
C PHE A 184 17.58 16.72 -0.36
N VAL A 185 18.05 16.90 -1.59
CA VAL A 185 18.78 18.08 -2.05
C VAL A 185 17.88 19.12 -2.71
#